data_AF-A0A8J3P603-F1
#
_entry.id   AF-A0A8J3P603-F1
#
_cell.length_a   1.000
_cell.length_b   1.000
_cell.length_c   1.000
_cell.angle_alpha   90.00
_cell.angle_beta   90.00
_cell.angle_gamma   90.00
#
_symmetry.space_group_name_H-M   'P 1'
#
loop_
_entity.id
_entity.type
_entity.pdbx_description
1 polymer ?
#
loop_
_entity_poly.entity_id
_entity_poly.type
_entity_poly.pdbx_seq_one_letter_code
_entity_poly.pdbx_strand_id
1 'polypeptide(L)'
;MSRSRASRTARRADAFGLLAGVALDAAFGDPRRLHPVAGFGDFAKVVERYTYADSRRAGAVFTTLAVGVPVAAAVLAHRATRQRPVLRGVLMAAGTWAVLGGRSLRREGGLMAGALERGDLPAARARLSHLCGRDPSTLDEPELARATVESIAENSSDAEVAPLVWGALAGLPGLVGYRAVNTLDAMVGHRSARYARFGTASARLDDAANLLPSRLTAALAVAAAPLVAGSPARTARVWRRDGRAHPSPNSGQCESAFAGALGVRLGGTNVYFGRSETRPYLGSGPGPRSRDIRRAATLSAAVGLATATLAALTRFGRRKGTFLTESVEEGHLLNGRGGLSSGFGSRLGLREGGRLRAGVRLRAGSAVGGGAAALAAVPSPTWRAGRFAAVARSLTAGSRRVVVARTTTTLLDPEARRSVEPRNGAKR
;
A
#
# COMPACT_ATOMS: atom_id res chain seq x y z
N MET A 1 2.16 29.99 -31.50
CA MET A 1 1.59 30.09 -30.12
C MET A 1 0.46 29.09 -29.78
N SER A 2 -0.41 28.68 -30.71
CA SER A 2 -1.63 27.86 -30.45
C SER A 2 -1.44 26.63 -29.53
N ARG A 3 -0.52 25.70 -29.83
CA ARG A 3 -0.35 24.43 -29.08
C ARG A 3 -0.07 24.62 -27.57
N SER A 4 0.52 25.73 -27.13
CA SER A 4 0.82 25.98 -25.70
C SER A 4 -0.40 26.46 -24.89
N ARG A 5 -1.37 27.13 -25.54
CA ARG A 5 -2.63 27.52 -24.91
C ARG A 5 -3.52 26.28 -24.73
N ALA A 6 -3.74 25.51 -25.80
CA ALA A 6 -4.51 24.27 -25.76
C ALA A 6 -4.03 23.29 -24.67
N SER A 7 -2.70 23.08 -24.54
CA SER A 7 -2.17 22.18 -23.50
C SER A 7 -2.40 22.69 -22.07
N ARG A 8 -2.42 24.01 -21.85
CA ARG A 8 -2.74 24.61 -20.54
C ARG A 8 -4.22 24.46 -20.20
N THR A 9 -5.11 24.72 -21.17
CA THR A 9 -6.56 24.56 -20.99
C THR A 9 -6.92 23.10 -20.68
N ALA A 10 -6.30 22.14 -21.38
CA ALA A 10 -6.47 20.72 -21.10
C ALA A 10 -6.03 20.32 -19.67
N ARG A 11 -4.89 20.83 -19.18
CA ARG A 11 -4.43 20.58 -17.79
C ARG A 11 -5.31 21.23 -16.73
N ARG A 12 -5.84 22.42 -17.00
CA ARG A 12 -6.83 23.08 -16.12
C ARG A 12 -8.11 22.26 -16.02
N ALA A 13 -8.62 21.75 -17.15
CA ALA A 13 -9.77 20.85 -17.18
C ALA A 13 -9.53 19.57 -16.35
N ASP A 14 -8.32 18.99 -16.39
CA ASP A 14 -7.98 17.85 -15.54
C ASP A 14 -7.99 18.21 -14.04
N ALA A 15 -7.45 19.37 -13.67
CA ALA A 15 -7.41 19.83 -12.29
C ALA A 15 -8.82 20.08 -11.72
N PHE A 16 -9.68 20.77 -12.48
CA PHE A 16 -11.08 20.94 -12.11
C PHE A 16 -11.84 19.61 -12.10
N GLY A 17 -11.56 18.70 -13.02
CA GLY A 17 -12.13 17.35 -13.03
C GLY A 17 -11.78 16.56 -11.78
N LEU A 18 -10.51 16.54 -11.36
CA LEU A 18 -10.06 15.89 -10.11
C LEU A 18 -10.80 16.46 -8.89
N LEU A 19 -10.87 17.79 -8.76
CA LEU A 19 -11.56 18.43 -7.64
C LEU A 19 -13.07 18.17 -7.66
N ALA A 20 -13.71 18.23 -8.83
CA ALA A 20 -15.13 17.93 -8.98
C ALA A 20 -15.45 16.47 -8.64
N GLY A 21 -14.61 15.52 -9.08
CA GLY A 21 -14.79 14.11 -8.74
C GLY A 21 -14.63 13.80 -7.24
N VAL A 22 -13.73 14.51 -6.55
CA VAL A 22 -13.61 14.45 -5.07
C VAL A 22 -14.85 15.03 -4.40
N ALA A 23 -15.41 16.14 -4.90
CA ALA A 23 -16.66 16.70 -4.39
C ALA A 23 -17.86 15.77 -4.64
N LEU A 24 -17.90 15.06 -5.78
CA LEU A 24 -18.91 14.05 -6.08
C LEU A 24 -18.81 12.83 -5.15
N ASP A 25 -17.60 12.32 -4.86
CA ASP A 25 -17.43 11.27 -3.82
C ASP A 25 -17.92 11.78 -2.46
N ALA A 26 -17.51 12.97 -2.03
CA ALA A 26 -17.93 13.52 -0.74
C ALA A 26 -19.47 13.66 -0.62
N ALA A 27 -20.15 14.06 -1.70
CA ALA A 27 -21.60 14.24 -1.75
C ALA A 27 -22.37 12.90 -1.83
N PHE A 28 -21.98 12.02 -2.76
CA PHE A 28 -22.77 10.84 -3.14
C PHE A 28 -22.17 9.50 -2.69
N GLY A 29 -20.84 9.44 -2.55
CA GLY A 29 -20.09 8.20 -2.37
C GLY A 29 -20.23 7.25 -3.54
N ASP A 30 -20.06 5.95 -3.28
CA ASP A 30 -20.14 4.90 -4.30
C ASP A 30 -21.55 4.76 -4.90
N PRO A 31 -21.69 4.62 -6.22
CA PRO A 31 -22.98 4.36 -6.86
C PRO A 31 -23.55 2.98 -6.49
N ARG A 32 -24.77 2.97 -5.93
CA ARG A 32 -25.45 1.73 -5.46
C ARG A 32 -25.79 0.71 -6.55
N ARG A 33 -25.79 1.12 -7.82
CA ARG A 33 -26.09 0.28 -9.00
C ARG A 33 -25.11 0.64 -10.11
N LEU A 34 -24.81 -0.32 -10.99
CA LEU A 34 -23.87 -0.15 -12.12
C LEU A 34 -22.50 0.40 -11.68
N HIS A 35 -22.01 -0.06 -10.53
CA HIS A 35 -20.76 0.43 -9.95
C HIS A 35 -19.57 0.14 -10.89
N PRO A 36 -18.83 1.15 -11.38
CA PRO A 36 -17.80 0.93 -12.41
C PRO A 36 -16.74 -0.09 -12.01
N VAL A 37 -16.31 -0.07 -10.74
CA VAL A 37 -15.36 -1.06 -10.19
C VAL A 37 -15.94 -2.48 -10.12
N ALA A 38 -17.25 -2.64 -9.87
CA ALA A 38 -17.89 -3.95 -9.87
C ALA A 38 -17.99 -4.52 -11.29
N GLY A 39 -18.37 -3.68 -12.26
CA GLY A 39 -18.35 -4.03 -13.69
C GLY A 39 -16.94 -4.37 -14.19
N PHE A 40 -15.91 -3.67 -13.71
CA PHE A 40 -14.51 -4.07 -13.93
C PHE A 40 -14.20 -5.44 -13.32
N GLY A 41 -14.67 -5.70 -12.09
CA GLY A 41 -14.51 -7.01 -11.45
C GLY A 41 -15.18 -8.15 -12.22
N ASP A 42 -16.34 -7.92 -12.83
CA ASP A 42 -17.01 -8.92 -13.67
C ASP A 42 -16.28 -9.13 -15.00
N PHE A 43 -15.76 -8.07 -15.62
CA PHE A 43 -14.83 -8.17 -16.75
C PHE A 43 -13.57 -8.95 -16.38
N ALA A 44 -12.96 -8.68 -15.22
CA ALA A 44 -11.80 -9.40 -14.73
C ALA A 44 -12.10 -10.89 -14.52
N LYS A 45 -13.26 -11.27 -13.94
CA LYS A 45 -13.70 -12.68 -13.87
C LYS A 45 -13.83 -13.34 -15.26
N VAL A 46 -14.25 -12.58 -16.29
CA VAL A 46 -14.27 -13.08 -17.67
C VAL A 46 -12.86 -13.36 -18.16
N VAL A 47 -11.92 -12.41 -18.01
CA VAL A 47 -10.51 -12.60 -18.40
C VAL A 47 -9.87 -13.75 -17.61
N GLU A 48 -10.14 -13.88 -16.31
CA GLU A 48 -9.67 -14.97 -15.46
C GLU A 48 -10.09 -16.33 -16.03
N ARG A 49 -11.37 -16.51 -16.39
CA ARG A 49 -11.88 -17.78 -16.93
C ARG A 49 -11.11 -18.27 -18.18
N TYR A 50 -10.61 -17.37 -19.01
CA TYR A 50 -9.85 -17.72 -20.22
C TYR A 50 -8.32 -17.78 -20.02
N THR A 51 -7.79 -17.19 -18.94
CA THR A 51 -6.35 -17.08 -18.69
C THR A 51 -5.86 -17.87 -17.48
N TYR A 52 -6.76 -18.40 -16.64
CA TYR A 52 -6.39 -19.08 -15.42
C TYR A 52 -5.63 -20.38 -15.67
N ALA A 53 -4.44 -20.45 -15.10
CA ALA A 53 -3.74 -21.67 -14.77
C ALA A 53 -2.93 -21.40 -13.49
N ASP A 54 -2.59 -22.43 -12.71
CA ASP A 54 -1.67 -22.28 -11.58
C ASP A 54 -0.24 -22.01 -12.10
N SER A 55 0.03 -20.76 -12.49
CA SER A 55 1.34 -20.30 -12.91
C SER A 55 1.45 -18.77 -12.85
N ARG A 56 2.67 -18.28 -12.59
CA ARG A 56 2.96 -16.84 -12.61
C ARG A 56 2.86 -16.23 -14.02
N ARG A 57 3.06 -17.03 -15.07
CA ARG A 57 2.97 -16.57 -16.47
C ARG A 57 1.51 -16.32 -16.87
N ALA A 58 0.61 -17.25 -16.54
CA ALA A 58 -0.84 -17.06 -16.68
C ALA A 58 -1.31 -15.82 -15.91
N GLY A 59 -0.88 -15.67 -14.66
CA GLY A 59 -1.15 -14.50 -13.82
C GLY A 59 -0.67 -13.17 -14.40
N ALA A 60 0.51 -13.15 -15.01
CA ALA A 60 1.05 -11.96 -15.68
C ALA A 60 0.26 -11.60 -16.95
N VAL A 61 -0.14 -12.59 -17.76
CA VAL A 61 -1.02 -12.39 -18.93
C VAL A 61 -2.38 -11.87 -18.50
N PHE A 62 -3.00 -12.49 -17.50
CA PHE A 62 -4.25 -12.04 -16.87
C PHE A 62 -4.16 -10.57 -16.44
N THR A 63 -3.16 -10.22 -15.61
CA THR A 63 -2.96 -8.86 -15.09
C THR A 63 -2.77 -7.86 -16.24
N THR A 64 -1.97 -8.22 -17.24
CA THR A 64 -1.69 -7.35 -18.40
C THR A 64 -2.94 -7.09 -19.24
N LEU A 65 -3.75 -8.11 -19.52
CA LEU A 65 -4.98 -7.96 -20.29
C LEU A 65 -6.05 -7.21 -19.50
N ALA A 66 -6.28 -7.60 -18.24
CA ALA A 66 -7.30 -7.01 -17.39
C ALA A 66 -7.02 -5.52 -17.08
N VAL A 67 -5.77 -5.11 -16.81
CA VAL A 67 -5.43 -3.69 -16.63
C VAL A 67 -5.28 -2.97 -17.97
N GLY A 68 -4.70 -3.62 -18.98
CA GLY A 68 -4.35 -3.00 -20.27
C GLY A 68 -5.55 -2.51 -21.06
N VAL A 69 -6.66 -3.27 -21.10
CA VAL A 69 -7.89 -2.90 -21.82
C VAL A 69 -8.51 -1.58 -21.30
N PRO A 70 -8.87 -1.43 -20.00
CA PRO A 70 -9.45 -0.19 -19.49
C PRO A 70 -8.44 0.98 -19.52
N VAL A 71 -7.14 0.73 -19.34
CA VAL A 71 -6.11 1.78 -19.51
C VAL A 71 -6.03 2.26 -20.97
N ALA A 72 -6.07 1.37 -21.95
CA ALA A 72 -6.08 1.74 -23.36
C ALA A 72 -7.33 2.55 -23.73
N ALA A 73 -8.51 2.13 -23.27
CA ALA A 73 -9.75 2.89 -23.44
C ALA A 73 -9.66 4.29 -22.81
N ALA A 74 -9.13 4.39 -21.58
CA ALA A 74 -8.90 5.66 -20.91
C ALA A 74 -7.89 6.55 -21.65
N VAL A 75 -6.82 5.99 -22.23
CA VAL A 75 -5.85 6.73 -23.06
C VAL A 75 -6.51 7.29 -24.31
N LEU A 76 -7.32 6.50 -25.01
CA LEU A 76 -8.04 6.93 -26.21
C LEU A 76 -9.03 8.06 -25.88
N ALA A 77 -9.89 7.88 -24.87
CA ALA A 77 -10.84 8.91 -24.43
C ALA A 77 -10.15 10.20 -23.96
N HIS A 78 -9.05 10.08 -23.20
CA HIS A 78 -8.28 11.23 -22.72
C HIS A 78 -7.52 11.96 -23.84
N ARG A 79 -7.13 11.26 -24.92
CA ARG A 79 -6.55 11.89 -26.13
C ARG A 79 -7.61 12.56 -27.01
N ALA A 80 -8.75 11.90 -27.23
CA ALA A 80 -9.86 12.43 -28.04
C ALA A 80 -10.43 13.73 -27.46
N THR A 81 -10.49 13.84 -26.13
CA THR A 81 -11.01 15.03 -25.42
C THR A 81 -10.00 16.20 -25.30
N ARG A 82 -8.76 16.09 -25.81
CA ARG A 82 -7.69 17.10 -25.58
C ARG A 82 -8.04 18.53 -26.03
N GLN A 83 -8.91 18.70 -27.02
CA GLN A 83 -9.37 20.00 -27.54
C GLN A 83 -10.78 20.38 -27.06
N ARG A 84 -11.44 19.53 -26.26
CA ARG A 84 -12.81 19.72 -25.76
C ARG A 84 -12.75 19.84 -24.23
N PRO A 85 -12.34 20.99 -23.66
CA PRO A 85 -11.98 21.10 -22.26
C PRO A 85 -13.14 20.83 -21.30
N VAL A 86 -14.38 21.19 -21.64
CA VAL A 86 -15.57 20.85 -20.84
C VAL A 86 -15.75 19.33 -20.77
N LEU A 87 -15.82 18.65 -21.93
CA LEU A 87 -15.95 17.19 -21.99
C LEU A 87 -14.79 16.46 -21.31
N ARG A 88 -13.56 17.00 -21.43
CA ARG A 88 -12.38 16.49 -20.72
C ARG A 88 -12.51 16.61 -19.20
N GLY A 89 -12.99 17.75 -18.71
CA GLY A 89 -13.24 17.99 -17.29
C GLY A 89 -14.33 17.08 -16.73
N VAL A 90 -15.44 16.93 -17.45
CA VAL A 90 -16.54 16.01 -17.12
C VAL A 90 -16.03 14.55 -17.07
N LEU A 91 -15.29 14.12 -18.09
CA LEU A 91 -14.72 12.77 -18.14
C LEU A 91 -13.72 12.51 -17.00
N MET A 92 -12.91 13.52 -16.64
CA MET A 92 -12.02 13.44 -15.47
C MET A 92 -12.81 13.41 -14.17
N ALA A 93 -13.87 14.20 -14.00
CA ALA A 93 -14.71 14.21 -12.80
C ALA A 93 -15.44 12.87 -12.61
N ALA A 94 -16.07 12.35 -13.65
CA ALA A 94 -16.71 11.04 -13.63
C ALA A 94 -15.69 9.92 -13.37
N GLY A 95 -14.52 9.98 -14.03
CA GLY A 95 -13.44 9.03 -13.80
C GLY A 95 -12.89 9.08 -12.38
N THR A 96 -12.70 10.26 -11.80
CA THR A 96 -12.26 10.45 -10.41
C THR A 96 -13.30 9.95 -9.42
N TRP A 97 -14.56 10.36 -9.55
CA TRP A 97 -15.65 9.87 -8.69
C TRP A 97 -15.75 8.33 -8.72
N ALA A 98 -15.70 7.73 -9.91
CA ALA A 98 -15.79 6.28 -10.10
C ALA A 98 -14.62 5.46 -9.52
N VAL A 99 -13.47 6.08 -9.24
CA VAL A 99 -12.29 5.39 -8.67
C VAL A 99 -11.96 5.78 -7.23
N LEU A 100 -12.64 6.78 -6.67
CA LEU A 100 -12.55 7.07 -5.24
C LEU A 100 -13.44 6.11 -4.44
N GLY A 101 -13.31 6.17 -3.12
CA GLY A 101 -14.21 5.49 -2.18
C GLY A 101 -14.10 6.06 -0.75
N GLY A 102 -13.53 7.24 -0.58
CA GLY A 102 -13.23 7.84 0.71
C GLY A 102 -14.48 8.11 1.53
N ARG A 103 -15.55 8.59 0.88
CA ARG A 103 -16.86 8.79 1.52
C ARG A 103 -17.44 7.49 2.08
N SER A 104 -17.32 6.37 1.36
CA SER A 104 -17.78 5.06 1.82
C SER A 104 -16.94 4.49 2.94
N LEU A 105 -15.61 4.57 2.84
CA LEU A 105 -14.69 4.15 3.89
C LEU A 105 -15.01 4.83 5.23
N ARG A 106 -15.16 6.16 5.21
CA ARG A 106 -15.54 6.94 6.39
C ARG A 106 -16.96 6.64 6.89
N ARG A 107 -17.90 6.31 5.98
CA ARG A 107 -19.27 5.92 6.34
C ARG A 107 -19.29 4.57 7.09
N GLU A 108 -18.66 3.53 6.57
CA GLU A 108 -18.63 2.23 7.26
C GLU A 108 -17.86 2.33 8.58
N GLY A 109 -16.76 3.10 8.64
CA GLY A 109 -16.08 3.43 9.91
C GLY A 109 -17.01 4.13 10.93
N GLY A 110 -17.82 5.09 10.49
CA GLY A 110 -18.82 5.75 11.35
C GLY A 110 -19.94 4.82 11.83
N LEU A 111 -20.38 3.88 10.99
CA LEU A 111 -21.38 2.86 11.34
C LEU A 111 -20.81 1.85 12.35
N MET A 112 -19.56 1.41 12.17
CA MET A 112 -18.84 0.59 13.13
C MET A 112 -18.68 1.30 14.48
N ALA A 113 -18.19 2.54 14.49
CA ALA A 113 -18.02 3.32 15.72
C ALA A 113 -19.34 3.45 16.50
N GLY A 114 -20.44 3.75 15.80
CA GLY A 114 -21.76 3.82 16.41
C GLY A 114 -22.29 2.47 16.93
N ALA A 115 -21.96 1.35 16.30
CA ALA A 115 -22.33 0.02 16.80
C ALA A 115 -21.58 -0.31 18.10
N LEU A 116 -20.26 -0.09 18.13
CA LEU A 116 -19.44 -0.29 19.33
C LEU A 116 -19.83 0.65 20.48
N GLU A 117 -20.15 1.92 20.20
CA GLU A 117 -20.66 2.87 21.20
C GLU A 117 -21.99 2.44 21.86
N ARG A 118 -22.76 1.56 21.22
CA ARG A 118 -23.99 0.96 21.78
C ARG A 118 -23.79 -0.43 22.38
N GLY A 119 -22.56 -0.97 22.36
CA GLY A 119 -22.28 -2.36 22.76
C GLY A 119 -22.81 -3.43 21.78
N ASP A 120 -23.23 -3.04 20.57
CA ASP A 120 -23.84 -3.93 19.57
C ASP A 120 -22.77 -4.67 18.77
N LEU A 121 -22.14 -5.67 19.42
CA LEU A 121 -21.14 -6.54 18.81
C LEU A 121 -21.66 -7.32 17.59
N PRO A 122 -22.90 -7.87 17.57
CA PRO A 122 -23.43 -8.52 16.36
C PRO A 122 -23.48 -7.59 15.15
N ALA A 123 -23.98 -6.35 15.29
CA ALA A 123 -23.98 -5.38 14.20
C ALA A 123 -22.57 -4.93 13.82
N ALA A 124 -21.68 -4.74 14.79
CA ALA A 124 -20.27 -4.39 14.53
C ALA A 124 -19.55 -5.49 13.72
N ARG A 125 -19.70 -6.76 14.12
CA ARG A 125 -19.15 -7.92 13.39
C ARG A 125 -19.68 -8.03 11.97
N ALA A 126 -20.98 -7.80 11.77
CA ALA A 126 -21.60 -7.78 10.45
C ALA A 126 -21.08 -6.65 9.53
N ARG A 127 -20.45 -5.60 10.08
CA ARG A 127 -19.85 -4.49 9.31
C ARG A 127 -18.40 -4.69 8.92
N LEU A 128 -17.64 -5.52 9.62
CA LEU A 128 -16.19 -5.61 9.40
C LEU A 128 -15.83 -6.13 7.99
N SER A 129 -16.64 -7.02 7.45
CA SER A 129 -16.49 -7.59 6.10
C SER A 129 -16.58 -6.53 4.98
N HIS A 130 -17.16 -5.36 5.24
CA HIS A 130 -17.17 -4.22 4.31
C HIS A 130 -15.85 -3.44 4.30
N LEU A 131 -14.94 -3.71 5.25
CA LEU A 131 -13.68 -2.99 5.45
C LEU A 131 -12.45 -3.88 5.22
N CYS A 132 -12.49 -5.14 5.64
CA CYS A 132 -11.42 -6.11 5.39
C CYS A 132 -11.92 -7.56 5.39
N GLY A 133 -11.14 -8.46 4.80
CA GLY A 133 -11.42 -9.91 4.77
C GLY A 133 -11.05 -10.67 6.06
N ARG A 134 -11.03 -10.02 7.23
CA ARG A 134 -10.80 -10.68 8.53
C ARG A 134 -12.09 -11.34 8.99
N ASP A 135 -11.99 -12.52 9.60
CA ASP A 135 -13.15 -13.20 10.20
C ASP A 135 -13.57 -12.42 11.47
N PRO A 136 -14.79 -11.85 11.52
CA PRO A 136 -15.24 -11.08 12.67
C PRO A 136 -15.86 -11.93 13.78
N SER A 137 -16.13 -13.22 13.54
CA SER A 137 -17.03 -14.03 14.38
C SER A 137 -16.61 -14.11 15.85
N THR A 138 -15.31 -14.19 16.13
CA THR A 138 -14.74 -14.27 17.47
C THR A 138 -14.26 -12.94 18.04
N LEU A 139 -14.24 -11.85 17.26
CA LEU A 139 -13.56 -10.62 17.66
C LEU A 139 -14.34 -9.83 18.73
N ASP A 140 -13.64 -9.29 19.71
CA ASP A 140 -14.18 -8.40 20.74
C ASP A 140 -14.24 -6.91 20.30
N GLU A 141 -14.72 -6.01 21.15
CA GLU A 141 -14.77 -4.57 20.84
C GLU A 141 -13.36 -3.98 20.52
N PRO A 142 -12.34 -4.14 21.38
CA PRO A 142 -10.97 -3.72 21.07
C PRO A 142 -10.43 -4.24 19.73
N GLU A 143 -10.70 -5.50 19.39
CA GLU A 143 -10.27 -6.11 18.14
C GLU A 143 -11.03 -5.59 16.92
N LEU A 144 -12.35 -5.37 17.03
CA LEU A 144 -13.17 -4.74 15.99
C LEU A 144 -12.73 -3.28 15.77
N ALA A 145 -12.46 -2.53 16.84
CA ALA A 145 -11.94 -1.17 16.75
C ALA A 145 -10.53 -1.14 16.12
N ARG A 146 -9.65 -2.07 16.50
CA ARG A 146 -8.31 -2.24 15.93
C ARG A 146 -8.37 -2.55 14.44
N ALA A 147 -9.11 -3.58 14.06
CA ALA A 147 -9.28 -3.97 12.66
C ALA A 147 -9.84 -2.81 11.82
N THR A 148 -10.77 -2.03 12.37
CA THR A 148 -11.36 -0.86 11.70
C THR A 148 -10.36 0.29 11.53
N VAL A 149 -9.56 0.62 12.54
CA VAL A 149 -8.53 1.66 12.43
C VAL A 149 -7.41 1.24 11.48
N GLU A 150 -6.99 -0.04 11.50
CA GLU A 150 -6.09 -0.65 10.52
C GLU A 150 -6.65 -0.47 9.09
N SER A 151 -7.90 -0.89 8.85
CA SER A 151 -8.56 -0.78 7.55
C SER A 151 -8.72 0.67 7.07
N ILE A 152 -9.05 1.62 7.95
CA ILE A 152 -9.15 3.05 7.57
C ILE A 152 -7.78 3.61 7.20
N ALA A 153 -6.72 3.25 7.93
CA ALA A 153 -5.38 3.72 7.64
C ALA A 153 -4.88 3.20 6.28
N GLU A 154 -4.99 1.90 6.03
CA GLU A 154 -4.62 1.25 4.77
C GLU A 154 -5.43 1.81 3.59
N ASN A 155 -6.76 1.71 3.65
CA ASN A 155 -7.64 2.15 2.56
C ASN A 155 -7.67 3.67 2.35
N SER A 156 -7.16 4.51 3.27
CA SER A 156 -6.96 5.93 2.99
C SER A 156 -5.94 6.13 1.86
N SER A 157 -4.94 5.25 1.76
CA SER A 157 -4.05 5.22 0.59
C SER A 157 -4.81 4.83 -0.67
N ASP A 158 -5.50 3.69 -0.62
CA ASP A 158 -6.00 3.02 -1.83
C ASP A 158 -7.28 3.63 -2.40
N ALA A 159 -8.17 4.13 -1.53
CA ALA A 159 -9.44 4.72 -1.92
C ALA A 159 -9.37 6.22 -2.23
N GLU A 160 -8.27 6.91 -1.87
CA GLU A 160 -8.13 8.37 -2.06
C GLU A 160 -6.74 8.78 -2.56
N VAL A 161 -5.67 8.52 -1.80
CA VAL A 161 -4.35 9.11 -2.10
C VAL A 161 -3.79 8.57 -3.42
N ALA A 162 -3.77 7.25 -3.61
CA ALA A 162 -3.19 6.62 -4.77
C ALA A 162 -3.93 6.93 -6.08
N PRO A 163 -5.29 6.85 -6.17
CA PRO A 163 -6.01 7.30 -7.35
C PRO A 163 -5.71 8.77 -7.69
N LEU A 164 -5.68 9.67 -6.71
CA LEU A 164 -5.41 11.10 -6.93
C LEU A 164 -3.97 11.37 -7.38
N VAL A 165 -2.98 10.66 -6.83
CA VAL A 165 -1.57 10.73 -7.27
C VAL A 165 -1.43 10.27 -8.71
N TRP A 166 -1.97 9.09 -9.07
CA TRP A 166 -1.88 8.60 -10.44
C TRP A 166 -2.72 9.44 -11.42
N GLY A 167 -3.86 9.99 -10.98
CA GLY A 167 -4.65 10.98 -11.72
C GLY A 167 -3.89 12.29 -11.97
N ALA A 168 -3.18 12.81 -10.97
CA ALA A 168 -2.29 13.95 -11.11
C ALA A 168 -1.14 13.69 -12.09
N LEU A 169 -0.50 12.53 -12.03
CA LEU A 169 0.65 12.18 -12.87
C LEU A 169 0.27 11.86 -14.32
N ALA A 170 -0.72 10.98 -14.53
CA ALA A 170 -1.06 10.41 -15.84
C ALA A 170 -2.47 10.77 -16.37
N GLY A 171 -3.36 11.33 -15.54
CA GLY A 171 -4.71 11.73 -15.93
C GLY A 171 -5.71 10.58 -15.79
N LEU A 172 -6.72 10.55 -16.67
CA LEU A 172 -7.71 9.46 -16.69
C LEU A 172 -7.07 8.06 -16.76
N PRO A 173 -6.02 7.82 -17.58
CA PRO A 173 -5.32 6.53 -17.58
C PRO A 173 -4.70 6.15 -16.22
N GLY A 174 -4.28 7.14 -15.42
CA GLY A 174 -3.73 6.91 -14.09
C GLY A 174 -4.81 6.54 -13.08
N LEU A 175 -5.93 7.27 -13.07
CA LEU A 175 -7.11 6.97 -12.24
C LEU A 175 -7.60 5.53 -12.50
N VAL A 176 -7.88 5.23 -13.77
CA VAL A 176 -8.43 3.94 -14.20
C VAL A 176 -7.40 2.82 -14.01
N GLY A 177 -6.14 3.05 -14.38
CA GLY A 177 -5.08 2.05 -14.26
C GLY A 177 -4.78 1.67 -12.82
N TYR A 178 -4.67 2.64 -11.92
CA TYR A 178 -4.48 2.37 -10.50
C TYR A 178 -5.66 1.58 -9.90
N ARG A 179 -6.90 2.02 -10.17
CA ARG A 179 -8.09 1.33 -9.62
C ARG A 179 -8.23 -0.09 -10.16
N ALA A 180 -7.89 -0.32 -11.43
CA ALA A 180 -7.85 -1.66 -12.01
C ALA A 180 -6.82 -2.54 -11.28
N VAL A 181 -5.58 -2.06 -11.09
CA VAL A 181 -4.52 -2.77 -10.35
C VAL A 181 -4.96 -3.14 -8.93
N ASN A 182 -5.44 -2.16 -8.16
CA ASN A 182 -5.89 -2.35 -6.79
C ASN A 182 -7.08 -3.32 -6.68
N THR A 183 -8.02 -3.28 -7.63
CA THR A 183 -9.13 -4.23 -7.67
C THR A 183 -8.65 -5.66 -8.01
N LEU A 184 -7.64 -5.83 -8.87
CA LEU A 184 -7.07 -7.14 -9.15
C LEU A 184 -6.30 -7.72 -7.95
N ASP A 185 -5.61 -6.90 -7.15
CA ASP A 185 -4.99 -7.38 -5.91
C ASP A 185 -6.04 -7.90 -4.91
N ALA A 186 -7.11 -7.13 -4.67
CA ALA A 186 -8.21 -7.57 -3.83
C ALA A 186 -8.84 -8.89 -4.32
N MET A 187 -9.05 -9.02 -5.64
CA MET A 187 -9.65 -10.21 -6.25
C MET A 187 -8.76 -11.45 -6.24
N VAL A 188 -7.47 -11.33 -6.61
CA VAL A 188 -6.58 -12.49 -6.81
C VAL A 188 -5.20 -12.36 -6.19
N GLY A 189 -4.75 -11.18 -5.76
CA GLY A 189 -3.43 -10.99 -5.14
C GLY A 189 -3.33 -11.49 -3.70
N HIS A 190 -4.45 -11.57 -2.99
CA HIS A 190 -4.52 -12.11 -1.62
C HIS A 190 -4.01 -13.57 -1.52
N ARG A 191 -3.48 -13.94 -0.34
CA ARG A 191 -2.90 -15.29 -0.10
C ARG A 191 -3.99 -16.38 -0.07
N SER A 192 -4.24 -17.03 -1.22
CA SER A 192 -5.10 -18.23 -1.30
C SER A 192 -4.39 -19.40 -1.99
N ALA A 193 -4.89 -20.62 -1.77
CA ALA A 193 -4.37 -21.81 -2.45
C ALA A 193 -4.56 -21.77 -3.98
N ARG A 194 -5.67 -21.15 -4.44
CA ARG A 194 -5.98 -20.97 -5.88
C ARG A 194 -5.08 -19.92 -6.53
N TYR A 195 -4.74 -18.84 -5.81
CA TYR A 195 -4.08 -17.68 -6.40
C TYR A 195 -2.60 -17.51 -6.03
N ALA A 196 -2.02 -18.37 -5.19
CA ALA A 196 -0.62 -18.26 -4.73
C ALA A 196 0.42 -17.98 -5.84
N ARG A 197 0.27 -18.59 -7.02
CA ARG A 197 1.15 -18.32 -8.19
C ARG A 197 0.50 -17.39 -9.21
N PHE A 198 -0.81 -17.49 -9.44
CA PHE A 198 -1.54 -16.68 -10.41
C PHE A 198 -1.60 -15.20 -9.99
N GLY A 199 -1.97 -14.90 -8.74
CA GLY A 199 -2.06 -13.55 -8.19
C GLY A 199 -0.73 -12.81 -8.02
N THR A 200 0.41 -13.49 -8.14
CA THR A 200 1.75 -12.90 -7.87
C THR A 200 2.01 -11.63 -8.72
N ALA A 201 1.48 -11.57 -9.94
CA ALA A 201 1.66 -10.40 -10.81
C ALA A 201 0.79 -9.20 -10.37
N SER A 202 -0.47 -9.44 -10.00
CA SER A 202 -1.39 -8.41 -9.52
C SER A 202 -0.88 -7.79 -8.22
N ALA A 203 -0.54 -8.63 -7.23
CA ALA A 203 -0.04 -8.17 -5.93
C ALA A 203 1.24 -7.35 -6.03
N ARG A 204 2.21 -7.79 -6.83
CA ARG A 204 3.45 -7.03 -7.05
C ARG A 204 3.24 -5.71 -7.79
N LEU A 205 2.23 -5.65 -8.65
CA LEU A 205 1.90 -4.43 -9.39
C LEU A 205 1.19 -3.42 -8.50
N ASP A 206 0.29 -3.86 -7.60
CA ASP A 206 -0.28 -2.97 -6.57
C ASP A 206 0.80 -2.50 -5.60
N ASP A 207 1.60 -3.42 -5.05
CA ASP A 207 2.72 -3.10 -4.16
C ASP A 207 3.58 -1.98 -4.73
N ALA A 208 3.96 -2.09 -6.02
CA ALA A 208 4.73 -1.09 -6.73
C ALA A 208 3.96 0.23 -6.95
N ALA A 209 2.68 0.15 -7.35
CA ALA A 209 1.84 1.32 -7.59
C ALA A 209 1.53 2.12 -6.31
N ASN A 210 1.54 1.45 -5.16
CA ASN A 210 1.29 2.03 -3.84
C ASN A 210 2.56 2.49 -3.08
N LEU A 211 3.77 2.26 -3.61
CA LEU A 211 5.02 2.70 -2.96
C LEU A 211 5.07 4.21 -2.67
N LEU A 212 4.76 5.04 -3.67
CA LEU A 212 4.73 6.50 -3.50
C LEU A 212 3.47 6.96 -2.74
N PRO A 213 2.24 6.52 -3.09
CA PRO A 213 1.03 6.88 -2.36
C PRO A 213 1.07 6.60 -0.86
N SER A 214 1.44 5.39 -0.42
CA SER A 214 1.46 5.03 1.01
C SER A 214 2.37 5.94 1.85
N ARG A 215 3.51 6.37 1.28
CA ARG A 215 4.46 7.30 1.91
C ARG A 215 3.92 8.73 1.91
N LEU A 216 3.16 9.13 0.89
CA LEU A 216 2.44 10.41 0.89
C LEU A 216 1.30 10.41 1.91
N THR A 217 0.50 9.34 2.00
CA THR A 217 -0.54 9.13 3.02
C THR A 217 0.04 9.30 4.42
N ALA A 218 1.18 8.66 4.70
CA ALA A 218 1.87 8.78 5.97
C ALA A 218 2.41 10.19 6.25
N ALA A 219 3.02 10.85 5.26
CA ALA A 219 3.51 12.23 5.40
C ALA A 219 2.38 13.25 5.61
N LEU A 220 1.25 13.07 4.93
CA LEU A 220 0.06 13.90 5.13
C LEU A 220 -0.60 13.62 6.48
N ALA A 221 -0.62 12.37 6.94
CA ALA A 221 -1.10 12.02 8.29
C ALA A 221 -0.22 12.63 9.40
N VAL A 222 1.10 12.76 9.19
CA VAL A 222 1.99 13.54 10.08
C VAL A 222 1.56 15.01 10.14
N ALA A 223 1.32 15.65 8.99
CA ALA A 223 0.93 17.05 8.92
C ALA A 223 -0.48 17.30 9.50
N ALA A 224 -1.43 16.41 9.23
CA ALA A 224 -2.82 16.49 9.67
C ALA A 224 -3.05 15.98 11.11
N ALA A 225 -2.04 15.42 11.78
CA ALA A 225 -2.15 14.91 13.14
C ALA A 225 -2.81 15.89 14.16
N PRO A 226 -2.57 17.22 14.15
CA PRO A 226 -3.20 18.14 15.09
C PRO A 226 -4.74 18.13 15.02
N LEU A 227 -5.32 17.88 13.83
CA LEU A 227 -6.77 17.85 13.60
C LEU A 227 -7.48 16.73 14.36
N VAL A 228 -6.72 15.76 14.89
CA VAL A 228 -7.23 14.63 15.68
C VAL A 228 -6.66 14.61 17.11
N ALA A 229 -6.25 15.76 17.63
CA ALA A 229 -5.50 15.90 18.89
C ALA A 229 -4.20 15.07 18.93
N GLY A 230 -3.58 14.91 17.76
CA GLY A 230 -2.30 14.25 17.57
C GLY A 230 -1.11 15.22 17.60
N SER A 231 0.10 14.66 17.67
CA SER A 231 1.35 15.43 17.59
C SER A 231 2.11 15.03 16.32
N PRO A 232 2.42 15.96 15.40
CA PRO A 232 3.23 15.67 14.21
C PRO A 232 4.58 15.02 14.56
N ALA A 233 5.25 15.52 15.60
CA ALA A 233 6.51 14.98 16.06
C ALA A 233 6.39 13.53 16.58
N ARG A 234 5.32 13.20 17.34
CA ARG A 234 5.05 11.81 17.75
C ARG A 234 4.75 10.93 16.53
N THR A 235 3.93 11.42 15.62
CA THR A 235 3.51 10.72 14.40
C THR A 235 4.71 10.36 13.52
N ALA A 236 5.59 11.33 13.28
CA ALA A 236 6.81 11.14 12.50
C ALA A 236 7.79 10.16 13.16
N ARG A 237 7.91 10.17 14.49
CA ARG A 237 8.74 9.19 15.23
C ARG A 237 8.19 7.78 15.09
N VAL A 238 6.89 7.58 15.29
CA VAL A 238 6.24 6.25 15.16
C VAL A 238 6.34 5.73 13.73
N TRP A 239 6.03 6.56 12.72
CA TRP A 239 6.14 6.17 11.31
C TRP A 239 7.58 5.76 10.93
N ARG A 240 8.59 6.53 11.35
CA ARG A 240 10.00 6.20 11.08
C ARG A 240 10.48 4.93 11.78
N ARG A 241 9.98 4.66 13.00
CA ARG A 241 10.34 3.48 13.80
C ARG A 241 9.68 2.21 13.26
N ASP A 242 8.37 2.27 12.98
CA ASP A 242 7.54 1.08 12.81
C ASP A 242 7.13 0.82 11.36
N GLY A 243 7.12 1.84 10.49
CA GLY A 243 6.49 1.74 9.17
C GLY A 243 7.09 0.72 8.21
N ARG A 244 8.31 0.23 8.50
CA ARG A 244 9.02 -0.81 7.74
C ARG A 244 8.91 -2.22 8.36
N ALA A 245 8.27 -2.37 9.53
CA ALA A 245 8.15 -3.66 10.20
C ALA A 245 7.08 -4.56 9.57
N HIS A 246 6.03 -3.96 8.98
CA HIS A 246 4.90 -4.69 8.40
C HIS A 246 5.31 -5.51 7.16
N PRO A 247 4.75 -6.72 6.94
CA PRO A 247 5.06 -7.53 5.76
C PRO A 247 4.75 -6.86 4.40
N SER A 248 3.76 -5.98 4.34
CA SER A 248 3.49 -5.14 3.18
C SER A 248 4.41 -3.91 3.17
N PRO A 249 5.06 -3.58 2.04
CA PRO A 249 5.91 -2.40 1.91
C PRO A 249 5.14 -1.06 2.00
N ASN A 250 3.81 -1.12 2.05
CA ASN A 250 2.88 0.00 1.96
C ASN A 250 2.01 0.14 3.22
N SER A 251 1.29 -0.91 3.64
CA SER A 251 0.30 -0.84 4.72
C SER A 251 0.92 -0.35 6.03
N GLY A 252 2.13 -0.84 6.36
CA GLY A 252 2.89 -0.38 7.52
C GLY A 252 3.18 1.13 7.53
N GLN A 253 3.37 1.77 6.38
CA GLN A 253 3.58 3.22 6.28
C GLN A 253 2.33 3.96 6.78
N CYS A 254 1.16 3.56 6.29
CA CYS A 254 -0.13 4.17 6.63
C CYS A 254 -0.55 3.84 8.07
N GLU A 255 -0.55 2.56 8.44
CA GLU A 255 -0.96 2.08 9.77
C GLU A 255 -0.11 2.73 10.88
N SER A 256 1.22 2.78 10.73
CA SER A 256 2.10 3.39 11.75
C SER A 256 1.92 4.91 11.88
N ALA A 257 1.68 5.62 10.77
CA ALA A 257 1.36 7.04 10.82
C ALA A 257 0.00 7.30 11.50
N PHE A 258 -1.03 6.51 11.19
CA PHE A 258 -2.32 6.63 11.88
C PHE A 258 -2.19 6.28 13.37
N ALA A 259 -1.49 5.20 13.73
CA ALA A 259 -1.22 4.83 15.12
C ALA A 259 -0.51 5.96 15.89
N GLY A 260 0.50 6.59 15.29
CA GLY A 260 1.24 7.71 15.87
C GLY A 260 0.42 8.99 16.03
N ALA A 261 -0.41 9.33 15.04
CA ALA A 261 -1.30 10.48 15.08
C ALA A 261 -2.35 10.30 16.18
N LEU A 262 -3.06 9.17 16.16
CA LEU A 262 -4.11 8.84 17.12
C LEU A 262 -3.56 8.60 18.54
N GLY A 263 -2.32 8.14 18.66
CA GLY A 263 -1.71 7.79 19.95
C GLY A 263 -2.18 6.42 20.47
N VAL A 264 -2.37 5.46 19.56
CA VAL A 264 -2.83 4.08 19.84
C VAL A 264 -1.75 3.06 19.47
N ARG A 265 -2.06 1.76 19.64
CA ARG A 265 -1.26 0.64 19.14
C ARG A 265 -2.12 -0.24 18.21
N LEU A 266 -1.61 -0.48 17.00
CA LEU A 266 -2.18 -1.38 15.97
C LEU A 266 -1.28 -2.61 15.80
N GLY A 267 -1.71 -3.58 14.98
CA GLY A 267 -0.99 -4.84 14.81
C GLY A 267 -1.23 -5.83 15.95
N GLY A 268 -0.39 -6.86 16.06
CA GLY A 268 -0.63 -8.02 16.91
C GLY A 268 -1.29 -9.18 16.15
N THR A 269 -1.87 -10.13 16.89
CA THR A 269 -2.44 -11.36 16.32
C THR A 269 -3.76 -11.10 15.60
N ASN A 270 -3.90 -11.69 14.41
CA ASN A 270 -5.09 -11.63 13.57
C ASN A 270 -5.48 -13.03 13.12
N VAL A 271 -6.76 -13.40 13.25
CA VAL A 271 -7.27 -14.69 12.79
C VAL A 271 -8.03 -14.52 11.47
N TYR A 272 -7.64 -15.31 10.46
CA TYR A 272 -8.25 -15.37 9.14
C TYR A 272 -8.64 -16.82 8.84
N PHE A 273 -9.94 -17.15 8.91
CA PHE A 273 -10.48 -18.47 8.54
C PHE A 273 -9.67 -19.65 9.11
N GLY A 274 -9.41 -19.63 10.42
CA GLY A 274 -8.63 -20.65 11.14
C GLY A 274 -7.11 -20.53 11.05
N ARG A 275 -6.56 -19.50 10.38
CA ARG A 275 -5.11 -19.21 10.34
C ARG A 275 -4.78 -17.97 11.16
N SER A 276 -3.79 -18.08 12.05
CA SER A 276 -3.26 -16.95 12.81
C SER A 276 -2.09 -16.28 12.07
N GLU A 277 -2.17 -14.96 11.87
CA GLU A 277 -1.07 -14.11 11.42
C GLU A 277 -0.76 -13.09 12.51
N THR A 278 0.43 -13.17 13.11
CA THR A 278 0.93 -12.16 14.05
C THR A 278 1.63 -11.05 13.28
N ARG A 279 1.00 -9.86 13.23
CA ARG A 279 1.63 -8.64 12.70
C ARG A 279 2.44 -7.95 13.80
N PRO A 280 3.54 -7.26 13.46
CA PRO A 280 4.27 -6.45 14.44
C PRO A 280 3.37 -5.34 15.00
N TYR A 281 3.61 -4.94 16.25
CA TYR A 281 2.92 -3.80 16.83
C TYR A 281 3.41 -2.49 16.22
N LEU A 282 2.46 -1.62 15.86
CA LEU A 282 2.72 -0.28 15.31
C LEU A 282 2.16 0.76 16.28
N GLY A 283 2.98 1.73 16.68
CA GLY A 283 2.66 2.67 17.76
C GLY A 283 3.01 2.13 19.15
N SER A 284 2.62 2.88 20.18
CA SER A 284 2.94 2.55 21.59
C SER A 284 1.86 3.02 22.57
N GLY A 285 0.66 3.32 22.09
CA GLY A 285 -0.48 3.69 22.92
C GLY A 285 -1.27 2.48 23.44
N PRO A 286 -2.44 2.71 24.07
CA PRO A 286 -3.43 1.66 24.30
C PRO A 286 -3.99 1.13 22.97
N GLY A 287 -4.70 -0.01 23.03
CA GLY A 287 -5.53 -0.44 21.91
C GLY A 287 -6.60 0.62 21.58
N PRO A 288 -6.94 0.82 20.29
CA PRO A 288 -7.95 1.79 19.88
C PRO A 288 -9.35 1.40 20.39
N ARG A 289 -10.21 2.41 20.57
CA ARG A 289 -11.64 2.24 20.89
C ARG A 289 -12.51 2.89 19.80
N SER A 290 -13.83 2.80 19.94
CA SER A 290 -14.80 3.46 19.05
C SER A 290 -14.48 4.93 18.71
N ARG A 291 -14.09 5.73 19.72
CA ARG A 291 -13.66 7.14 19.53
C ARG A 291 -12.48 7.29 18.55
N ASP A 292 -11.58 6.32 18.50
CA ASP A 292 -10.37 6.37 17.68
C ASP A 292 -10.66 6.01 16.23
N ILE A 293 -11.76 5.26 15.97
CA ILE A 293 -12.32 5.07 14.62
C ILE A 293 -12.81 6.40 14.05
N ARG A 294 -13.54 7.20 14.84
CA ARG A 294 -14.02 8.54 14.41
C ARG A 294 -12.85 9.49 14.12
N ARG A 295 -11.83 9.47 14.97
CA ARG A 295 -10.57 10.21 14.75
C ARG A 295 -9.84 9.72 13.50
N ALA A 296 -9.75 8.40 13.26
CA ALA A 296 -9.17 7.85 12.04
C ALA A 296 -9.93 8.31 10.78
N ALA A 297 -11.26 8.31 10.80
CA ALA A 297 -12.08 8.81 9.69
C ALA A 297 -11.89 10.32 9.44
N THR A 298 -11.67 11.11 10.50
CA THR A 298 -11.33 12.54 10.39
C THR A 298 -9.94 12.75 9.76
N LEU A 299 -8.94 11.95 10.18
CA LEU A 299 -7.60 11.99 9.61
C LEU A 299 -7.59 11.57 8.13
N SER A 300 -8.33 10.52 7.79
CA SER A 300 -8.60 10.08 6.41
C SER A 300 -9.13 11.24 5.55
N ALA A 301 -10.18 11.93 6.00
CA ALA A 301 -10.76 13.06 5.27
C ALA A 301 -9.74 14.19 5.03
N ALA A 302 -8.93 14.52 6.05
CA ALA A 302 -7.90 15.55 5.93
C ALA A 302 -6.79 15.16 4.94
N VAL A 303 -6.35 13.90 4.96
CA VAL A 303 -5.35 13.35 4.03
C VAL A 303 -5.88 13.31 2.59
N GLY A 304 -7.14 12.91 2.39
CA GLY A 304 -7.83 12.95 1.10
C GLY A 304 -7.92 14.37 0.52
N LEU A 305 -8.38 15.35 1.32
CA LEU A 305 -8.48 16.75 0.91
C LEU A 305 -7.11 17.38 0.59
N ALA A 306 -6.10 17.11 1.42
CA ALA A 306 -4.73 17.56 1.17
C ALA A 306 -4.18 16.97 -0.14
N THR A 307 -4.45 15.69 -0.41
CA THR A 307 -4.02 15.05 -1.66
C THR A 307 -4.77 15.61 -2.87
N ALA A 308 -6.08 15.84 -2.78
CA ALA A 308 -6.85 16.47 -3.85
C ALA A 308 -6.31 17.86 -4.21
N THR A 309 -5.95 18.65 -3.18
CA THR A 309 -5.33 19.97 -3.33
C THR A 309 -3.97 19.86 -4.02
N LEU A 310 -3.08 18.99 -3.55
CA LEU A 310 -1.78 18.75 -4.19
C LEU A 310 -1.93 18.26 -5.63
N ALA A 311 -2.83 17.31 -5.89
CA ALA A 311 -3.11 16.76 -7.20
C ALA A 311 -3.53 17.84 -8.21
N ALA A 312 -4.46 18.72 -7.83
CA ALA A 312 -4.85 19.87 -8.64
C ALA A 312 -3.69 20.85 -8.85
N LEU A 313 -2.92 21.16 -7.80
CA LEU A 313 -1.77 22.06 -7.89
C LEU A 313 -0.69 21.53 -8.84
N THR A 314 -0.40 20.22 -8.89
CA THR A 314 0.58 19.69 -9.87
C THR A 314 0.13 19.90 -11.33
N ARG A 315 -1.19 19.82 -11.60
CA ARG A 315 -1.77 20.04 -12.93
C ARG A 315 -1.75 21.51 -13.34
N PHE A 316 -1.97 22.42 -12.40
CA PHE A 316 -1.78 23.86 -12.63
C PHE A 316 -0.28 24.25 -12.74
N GLY A 317 0.57 23.65 -11.91
CA GLY A 317 1.95 24.08 -11.64
C GLY A 317 3.01 23.66 -12.66
N ARG A 318 2.72 22.69 -13.56
CA ARG A 318 3.59 22.35 -14.70
C ARG A 318 3.64 23.49 -15.74
N ARG A 319 4.36 24.57 -15.42
CA ARG A 319 5.07 25.43 -16.38
C ARG A 319 6.13 24.56 -17.08
N LYS A 320 6.51 24.91 -18.32
CA LYS A 320 7.68 24.27 -18.93
C LYS A 320 8.89 24.63 -18.06
N GLY A 321 9.61 23.63 -17.55
CA GLY A 321 10.96 23.86 -17.07
C GLY A 321 11.81 24.30 -18.26
N THR A 322 12.43 25.46 -18.13
CA THR A 322 13.53 25.87 -19.01
C THR A 322 14.66 24.87 -18.77
N PHE A 323 14.98 24.03 -19.74
CA PHE A 323 16.24 23.30 -19.72
C PHE A 323 17.33 24.31 -20.06
N LEU A 324 18.03 24.79 -19.03
CA LEU A 324 19.30 25.49 -19.17
C LEU A 324 20.38 24.45 -19.49
N THR A 325 20.48 24.07 -20.75
CA THR A 325 21.61 23.35 -21.36
C THR A 325 21.75 23.77 -22.83
N GLU A 326 21.95 25.06 -23.04
CA GLU A 326 22.74 25.60 -24.15
C GLU A 326 23.92 26.38 -23.52
N SER A 327 24.97 26.63 -24.30
CA SER A 327 26.23 27.29 -23.88
C SER A 327 27.26 26.45 -23.10
N VAL A 328 27.48 25.20 -23.51
CA VAL A 328 28.85 24.62 -23.57
C VAL A 328 28.95 23.76 -24.84
N GLU A 329 29.57 24.33 -25.88
CA GLU A 329 30.25 23.70 -27.04
C GLU A 329 30.12 24.54 -28.33
N GLU A 330 30.71 25.74 -28.32
CA GLU A 330 31.29 26.34 -29.54
C GLU A 330 32.72 26.78 -29.26
N GLY A 331 33.56 25.79 -28.95
CA GLY A 331 35.02 25.94 -28.88
C GLY A 331 35.68 25.73 -30.23
N HIS A 332 35.19 26.37 -31.29
CA HIS A 332 35.85 26.30 -32.61
C HIS A 332 36.92 27.39 -32.72
N LEU A 333 38.18 26.95 -32.64
CA LEU A 333 39.36 27.79 -32.82
C LEU A 333 39.39 28.37 -34.24
N LEU A 334 39.11 29.67 -34.37
CA LEU A 334 39.48 30.45 -35.55
C LEU A 334 40.44 31.58 -35.19
N ASN A 335 41.49 31.64 -35.99
CA ASN A 335 42.70 32.43 -35.82
C ASN A 335 42.46 33.90 -36.19
N GLY A 336 42.84 34.85 -35.33
CA GLY A 336 42.62 36.28 -35.54
C GLY A 336 43.66 37.15 -34.81
N ARG A 337 44.34 38.02 -35.55
CA ARG A 337 45.50 38.81 -35.08
C ARG A 337 45.11 40.14 -34.42
N GLY A 338 45.95 40.60 -33.49
CA GLY A 338 46.04 41.99 -33.00
C GLY A 338 45.21 42.27 -31.73
N GLY A 339 45.66 43.08 -30.78
CA GLY A 339 46.97 43.75 -30.65
C GLY A 339 46.94 44.83 -29.55
N LEU A 340 48.11 45.11 -28.97
CA LEU A 340 48.47 46.32 -28.20
C LEU A 340 47.83 46.60 -26.81
N SER A 341 48.72 46.63 -25.80
CA SER A 341 49.00 47.78 -24.90
C SER A 341 48.42 47.85 -23.47
N SER A 342 49.30 48.31 -22.57
CA SER A 342 49.13 48.71 -21.15
C SER A 342 48.75 47.59 -20.16
N GLY A 343 49.23 47.60 -18.90
CA GLY A 343 50.16 48.49 -18.21
C GLY A 343 50.07 48.29 -16.68
N PHE A 344 51.11 48.62 -15.91
CA PHE A 344 51.32 48.28 -14.48
C PHE A 344 51.52 46.76 -14.21
N GLY A 345 52.48 46.29 -13.40
CA GLY A 345 53.26 46.91 -12.31
C GLY A 345 52.72 46.42 -10.95
N SER A 346 53.47 45.80 -10.03
CA SER A 346 54.93 45.73 -9.84
C SER A 346 55.32 44.68 -8.76
N ARG A 347 56.64 44.50 -8.50
CA ARG A 347 57.30 43.84 -7.34
C ARG A 347 57.35 42.29 -7.36
N LEU A 348 58.56 41.71 -7.47
CA LEU A 348 59.45 41.18 -6.39
C LEU A 348 58.84 39.99 -5.60
N GLY A 349 59.51 38.85 -5.41
CA GLY A 349 60.83 38.46 -5.93
C GLY A 349 61.23 36.99 -5.69
N LEU A 350 62.19 36.55 -6.50
CA LEU A 350 63.33 35.65 -6.22
C LEU A 350 63.22 34.40 -5.30
N ARG A 351 63.63 33.28 -5.95
CA ARG A 351 64.53 32.18 -5.49
C ARG A 351 64.02 31.02 -4.63
N GLU A 352 64.40 29.83 -5.13
CA GLU A 352 64.89 28.62 -4.43
C GLU A 352 63.99 27.98 -3.33
N GLY A 353 63.76 26.67 -3.28
CA GLY A 353 64.55 25.56 -3.81
C GLY A 353 65.09 24.73 -2.64
N GLY A 354 64.32 23.74 -2.18
CA GLY A 354 64.75 22.90 -1.05
C GLY A 354 63.74 21.82 -0.65
N ARG A 355 64.15 20.55 -0.72
CA ARG A 355 63.45 19.44 -0.05
C ARG A 355 63.87 19.40 1.41
N LEU A 356 62.97 19.11 2.34
CA LEU A 356 63.32 18.50 3.63
C LEU A 356 62.23 17.54 4.11
N ARG A 357 62.64 16.38 4.64
CA ARG A 357 61.81 15.40 5.33
C ARG A 357 62.00 15.53 6.85
N ALA A 358 60.91 15.69 7.58
CA ALA A 358 60.67 15.19 8.95
C ALA A 358 59.17 15.42 9.23
N GLY A 359 58.36 14.54 9.81
CA GLY A 359 58.65 13.34 10.58
C GLY A 359 58.44 13.63 12.07
N VAL A 360 57.31 13.21 12.66
CA VAL A 360 57.17 12.95 14.11
C VAL A 360 55.90 12.12 14.42
N ARG A 361 56.16 10.92 14.97
CA ARG A 361 55.46 10.17 16.04
C ARG A 361 53.93 9.99 16.00
N LEU A 362 53.56 8.74 15.70
CA LEU A 362 52.50 7.99 16.38
C LEU A 362 52.62 8.10 17.92
N ARG A 363 51.48 8.07 18.62
CA ARG A 363 51.41 7.51 19.98
C ARG A 363 50.48 6.30 19.94
N ALA A 364 51.05 5.11 20.10
CA ALA A 364 50.28 3.88 20.21
C ALA A 364 49.74 3.70 21.64
N GLY A 365 48.51 3.21 21.74
CA GLY A 365 47.91 2.64 22.95
C GLY A 365 47.30 1.29 22.57
N SER A 366 48.07 0.22 22.73
CA SER A 366 47.67 -1.19 22.63
C SER A 366 46.81 -1.57 23.86
N ALA A 367 46.11 -2.73 24.01
CA ALA A 367 45.98 -4.01 23.28
C ALA A 367 44.59 -4.64 23.69
N VAL A 368 44.11 -5.85 23.31
CA VAL A 368 44.57 -7.01 22.51
C VAL A 368 43.38 -7.54 21.67
N GLY A 369 43.61 -7.84 20.39
CA GLY A 369 43.09 -9.05 19.71
C GLY A 369 41.68 -9.02 19.11
N GLY A 370 41.39 -9.77 18.04
CA GLY A 370 42.26 -10.61 17.21
C GLY A 370 41.42 -11.46 16.25
N GLY A 371 41.90 -11.70 15.02
CA GLY A 371 41.18 -12.51 14.01
C GLY A 371 40.97 -11.77 12.70
N ALA A 372 41.62 -12.26 11.64
CA ALA A 372 41.59 -11.65 10.31
C ALA A 372 40.46 -12.18 9.42
N ALA A 373 40.02 -11.31 8.51
CA ALA A 373 39.55 -11.59 7.14
C ALA A 373 38.84 -12.91 6.83
N ALA A 374 37.55 -12.81 6.49
CA ALA A 374 36.94 -13.57 5.41
C ALA A 374 35.84 -12.74 4.70
N LEU A 375 36.12 -12.28 3.49
CA LEU A 375 35.10 -11.80 2.56
C LEU A 375 34.33 -13.01 2.03
N ALA A 376 33.09 -13.19 2.47
CA ALA A 376 32.19 -14.23 1.95
C ALA A 376 30.84 -13.62 1.57
N ALA A 377 30.47 -13.78 0.29
CA ALA A 377 29.18 -13.34 -0.22
C ALA A 377 28.05 -14.18 0.40
N VAL A 378 27.01 -13.53 0.93
CA VAL A 378 25.81 -14.22 1.44
C VAL A 378 24.76 -14.29 0.32
N PRO A 379 24.36 -15.49 -0.14
CA PRO A 379 23.38 -15.65 -1.22
C PRO A 379 21.94 -15.46 -0.75
N SER A 380 21.07 -15.15 -1.71
CA SER A 380 19.61 -15.01 -1.54
C SER A 380 18.96 -16.28 -0.94
N PRO A 381 18.01 -16.15 0.01
CA PRO A 381 17.21 -17.30 0.48
C PRO A 381 16.25 -17.77 -0.62
N THR A 382 16.54 -18.95 -1.19
CA THR A 382 15.60 -19.66 -2.04
C THR A 382 14.57 -20.39 -1.16
N TRP A 383 13.29 -20.06 -1.34
CA TRP A 383 12.20 -20.74 -0.63
C TRP A 383 12.06 -22.19 -1.13
N ARG A 384 12.54 -23.16 -0.37
CA ARG A 384 12.29 -24.60 -0.62
C ARG A 384 10.92 -25.00 -0.09
N ALA A 385 10.23 -25.83 -0.88
CA ALA A 385 8.85 -26.22 -0.63
C ALA A 385 8.73 -27.34 0.42
N GLY A 386 7.88 -27.12 1.42
CA GLY A 386 7.25 -28.20 2.17
C GLY A 386 6.04 -28.72 1.38
N ARG A 387 6.12 -29.97 0.91
CA ARG A 387 4.98 -30.66 0.28
C ARG A 387 3.98 -31.06 1.36
N PHE A 388 2.71 -30.66 1.23
CA PHE A 388 1.60 -31.45 1.74
C PHE A 388 0.43 -31.40 0.76
N ALA A 389 -0.02 -32.59 0.35
CA ALA A 389 -1.24 -32.78 -0.41
C ALA A 389 -2.27 -33.43 0.52
N ALA A 390 -3.50 -32.93 0.50
CA ALA A 390 -4.67 -33.66 0.99
C ALA A 390 -5.88 -33.21 0.16
N VAL A 391 -6.46 -34.14 -0.59
CA VAL A 391 -7.66 -33.95 -1.40
C VAL A 391 -8.88 -34.33 -0.55
N ALA A 392 -9.98 -33.59 -0.68
CA ALA A 392 -11.23 -33.94 -0.03
C ALA A 392 -11.93 -35.12 -0.74
N ARG A 393 -12.47 -36.08 0.02
CA ARG A 393 -13.76 -36.75 -0.28
C ARG A 393 -14.32 -37.50 0.93
N SER A 394 -15.56 -37.98 0.76
CA SER A 394 -16.50 -38.33 1.82
C SER A 394 -16.79 -39.84 1.93
N LEU A 395 -17.33 -40.24 3.09
CA LEU A 395 -18.11 -41.45 3.39
C LEU A 395 -17.45 -42.84 3.53
N THR A 396 -18.22 -43.67 4.26
CA THR A 396 -18.14 -45.13 4.53
C THR A 396 -17.06 -45.69 5.48
N ALA A 397 -17.56 -46.12 6.64
CA ALA A 397 -17.37 -47.40 7.34
C ALA A 397 -16.08 -48.23 7.13
N GLY A 398 -15.53 -48.74 8.23
CA GLY A 398 -14.60 -49.89 8.20
C GLY A 398 -13.56 -49.88 9.32
N SER A 399 -13.79 -50.68 10.35
CA SER A 399 -12.79 -51.02 11.37
C SER A 399 -11.53 -51.66 10.77
N ARG A 400 -10.33 -51.25 11.21
CA ARG A 400 -9.20 -52.16 11.51
C ARG A 400 -8.07 -51.43 12.26
N ARG A 401 -7.48 -52.12 13.24
CA ARG A 401 -6.27 -51.69 13.96
C ARG A 401 -5.05 -51.81 13.04
N VAL A 402 -4.11 -50.88 13.14
CA VAL A 402 -2.67 -51.16 12.96
C VAL A 402 -1.91 -50.44 14.08
N VAL A 403 -1.10 -51.20 14.81
CA VAL A 403 -0.22 -50.72 15.87
C VAL A 403 1.20 -50.65 15.32
N VAL A 404 1.90 -49.53 15.54
CA VAL A 404 3.37 -49.51 15.62
C VAL A 404 3.75 -48.59 16.77
N ALA A 405 4.54 -49.10 17.71
CA ALA A 405 4.94 -48.40 18.94
C ALA A 405 6.40 -47.94 18.87
N ARG A 406 6.72 -46.89 19.65
CA ARG A 406 7.95 -46.78 20.47
C ARG A 406 7.79 -45.60 21.44
N THR A 407 7.32 -45.86 22.67
CA THR A 407 8.11 -46.18 23.88
C THR A 407 8.63 -44.93 24.60
N THR A 408 7.96 -44.55 25.69
CA THR A 408 8.62 -44.05 26.91
C THR A 408 7.77 -44.46 28.12
N THR A 409 8.47 -44.94 29.15
CA THR A 409 8.16 -45.25 30.56
C THR A 409 7.03 -44.38 31.17
N THR A 410 6.21 -44.80 32.17
CA THR A 410 6.44 -45.73 33.30
C THR A 410 5.13 -46.34 33.85
N LEU A 411 5.25 -47.41 34.66
CA LEU A 411 4.19 -48.18 35.35
C LEU A 411 3.16 -47.34 36.15
N LEU A 412 1.90 -47.82 36.15
CA LEU A 412 1.20 -48.38 37.33
C LEU A 412 -0.19 -48.94 36.95
N ASP A 413 -0.44 -50.20 37.33
CA ASP A 413 -1.75 -50.88 37.44
C ASP A 413 -2.25 -50.66 38.90
N PRO A 414 -3.55 -50.74 39.29
CA PRO A 414 -4.43 -51.87 38.95
C PRO A 414 -5.96 -51.58 38.79
N GLU A 415 -6.67 -52.69 38.58
CA GLU A 415 -8.11 -52.96 38.82
C GLU A 415 -9.12 -52.73 37.68
N ALA A 416 -9.39 -53.83 36.99
CA ALA A 416 -10.55 -54.01 36.13
C ALA A 416 -11.88 -53.97 36.92
N ARG A 417 -12.79 -53.07 36.53
CA ARG A 417 -14.21 -53.21 36.85
C ARG A 417 -14.94 -54.02 35.78
N ARG A 418 -15.72 -54.98 36.24
CA ARG A 418 -16.47 -55.95 35.42
C ARG A 418 -17.74 -55.32 34.83
N SER A 419 -18.19 -55.95 33.72
CA SER A 419 -19.60 -56.20 33.39
C SER A 419 -20.63 -55.06 33.45
N VAL A 420 -21.07 -54.58 32.29
CA VAL A 420 -22.51 -54.51 31.94
C VAL A 420 -22.69 -54.75 30.44
N GLU A 421 -23.33 -55.86 30.07
CA GLU A 421 -24.27 -55.90 28.93
C GLU A 421 -25.67 -55.92 29.58
N PRO A 422 -26.68 -55.23 29.03
CA PRO A 422 -27.55 -56.02 28.15
C PRO A 422 -28.08 -55.28 26.91
N ARG A 423 -28.38 -56.13 25.94
CA ARG A 423 -29.15 -55.93 24.71
C ARG A 423 -30.44 -55.10 24.86
N ASN A 424 -30.72 -54.37 23.78
CA ASN A 424 -32.00 -54.22 23.05
C ASN A 424 -33.33 -54.28 23.80
N GLY A 425 -34.24 -53.33 23.47
CA GLY A 425 -35.67 -53.66 23.40
C GLY A 425 -36.64 -52.49 23.52
N ALA A 426 -37.00 -51.90 22.39
CA ALA A 426 -38.02 -50.85 22.27
C ALA A 426 -39.39 -51.17 22.93
N LYS A 427 -40.08 -50.12 23.45
CA LYS A 427 -41.45 -49.73 23.03
C LYS A 427 -41.98 -48.50 23.76
N ARG A 428 -42.77 -47.71 23.01
CA ARG A 428 -43.57 -46.50 23.37
C ARG A 428 -42.76 -45.22 23.53
#